data_AF-Q7RQC4-F1
#
_entry.id   AF-Q7RQC4-F1
#
_cell.length_a   1.000
_cell.length_b   1.000
_cell.length_c   1.000
_cell.angle_alpha   90.00
_cell.angle_beta   90.00
_cell.angle_gamma   90.00
#
_symmetry.space_group_name_H-M   'P 1'
#
loop_
_entity.id
_entity.type
_entity.pdbx_description
1 polymer ?
#
loop_
_entity_poly.entity_id
_entity_poly.type
_entity_poly.pdbx_seq_one_letter_code
_entity_poly.pdbx_strand_id
1 'polypeptide(L)'
;MNIFFVQIVLFLLIISLCVNKNTLATELIPKKDKKHKSNKFTKHKPKKNKKCYPTYDNTKEIYQKNKHLLYIDTEETIKACKFMNDALKQLEHHATSKGYTICGGIPSENKVFYKKKHRGHTKILKAEYTVDDPNEVSINEQHQKL
;
A
#
# COMPACT_ATOMS: atom_id res chain seq x y z
N MET A 1 -14.30 -11.82 -13.49
CA MET A 1 -13.69 -10.99 -12.44
C MET A 1 -13.63 -11.83 -11.17
N ASN A 2 -12.43 -12.17 -10.71
CA ASN A 2 -12.24 -13.14 -9.64
C ASN A 2 -12.70 -12.54 -8.30
N ILE A 3 -13.64 -13.18 -7.60
CA ILE A 3 -14.23 -12.65 -6.37
C ILE A 3 -13.17 -12.40 -5.28
N PHE A 4 -12.12 -13.24 -5.27
CA PHE A 4 -10.97 -13.10 -4.39
C PHE A 4 -10.16 -11.83 -4.68
N PHE A 5 -10.05 -11.45 -5.95
CA PHE A 5 -9.34 -10.24 -6.35
C PHE A 5 -10.05 -8.98 -5.84
N VAL A 6 -11.38 -8.95 -5.94
CA VAL A 6 -12.19 -7.83 -5.43
C VAL A 6 -12.03 -7.69 -3.91
N GLN A 7 -12.03 -8.81 -3.19
CA GLN A 7 -11.85 -8.83 -1.73
C GLN A 7 -10.46 -8.36 -1.30
N ILE A 8 -9.40 -8.79 -2.00
CA ILE A 8 -8.02 -8.36 -1.73
C ILE A 8 -7.85 -6.86 -1.99
N VAL A 9 -8.37 -6.35 -3.12
CA VAL A 9 -8.27 -4.92 -3.45
C VAL A 9 -9.02 -4.06 -2.42
N LEU A 10 -10.19 -4.49 -1.98
CA LEU A 10 -10.95 -3.78 -0.95
C LEU A 10 -10.20 -3.74 0.39
N PHE A 11 -9.56 -4.86 0.77
CA PHE A 11 -8.76 -4.94 2.00
C PHE A 11 -7.55 -4.00 1.97
N LEU A 12 -6.83 -3.93 0.85
CA LEU A 12 -5.70 -3.03 0.66
C LEU A 12 -6.10 -1.54 0.68
N LEU A 13 -7.29 -1.20 0.18
CA LEU A 13 -7.83 0.16 0.22
C LEU A 13 -8.17 0.60 1.66
N ILE A 14 -8.71 -0.30 2.49
CA ILE A 14 -9.00 -0.03 3.90
C ILE A 14 -7.71 0.23 4.68
N ILE A 15 -6.67 -0.60 4.45
CA ILE A 15 -5.35 -0.41 5.10
C ILE A 15 -4.73 0.93 4.68
N SER A 16 -4.74 1.25 3.38
CA SER A 16 -4.20 2.52 2.88
C SER A 16 -4.91 3.75 3.49
N LEU A 17 -6.23 3.67 3.68
CA LEU A 17 -7.00 4.71 4.34
C LEU A 17 -6.68 4.82 5.84
N CYS A 18 -6.37 3.71 6.51
CA CYS A 18 -5.97 3.70 7.92
C CYS A 18 -4.57 4.29 8.13
N VAL A 19 -3.60 3.98 7.26
CA VAL A 19 -2.24 4.52 7.34
C VAL A 19 -2.23 6.05 7.08
N ASN A 20 -3.10 6.54 6.20
CA ASN A 20 -3.25 7.98 5.93
C ASN A 20 -4.02 8.77 7.00
N LYS A 21 -4.55 8.15 8.07
CA LYS A 21 -5.25 8.86 9.16
C LYS A 21 -4.30 9.43 10.23
N ASN A 22 -3.01 9.10 10.21
CA ASN A 22 -2.03 9.67 11.15
C ASN A 22 -1.73 11.17 10.92
N THR A 23 -2.32 11.80 9.89
CA THR A 23 -2.18 13.25 9.59
C THR A 23 -3.42 14.10 9.89
N LEU A 24 -4.49 13.54 10.48
CA LEU A 24 -5.72 14.30 10.79
C LEU A 24 -6.01 14.48 12.29
N ALA A 25 -5.00 14.28 13.15
CA ALA A 25 -5.09 14.60 14.58
C ALA A 25 -4.85 16.10 14.89
N THR A 26 -4.98 16.98 13.90
CA THR A 26 -4.99 18.43 14.12
C THR A 26 -6.43 18.93 13.96
N GLU A 27 -7.12 19.00 15.10
CA GLU A 27 -8.29 19.83 15.40
C GLU A 27 -9.26 20.15 14.24
N LEU A 28 -10.37 19.41 14.16
CA LEU A 28 -11.59 19.89 13.50
C LEU A 28 -12.23 21.01 14.34
N ILE A 29 -11.66 22.22 14.28
CA ILE A 29 -12.37 23.44 14.70
C ILE A 29 -13.39 23.75 13.59
N PRO A 30 -14.70 23.82 13.88
CA PRO A 30 -15.69 24.22 12.90
C PRO A 30 -15.56 25.74 12.67
N LYS A 31 -14.82 26.15 11.64
CA LYS A 31 -14.83 27.55 11.18
C LYS A 31 -16.04 27.76 10.26
N LYS A 32 -16.97 28.58 10.75
CA LYS A 32 -18.13 29.14 10.04
C LYS A 32 -17.76 29.62 8.62
N ASP A 33 -18.58 29.22 7.66
CA ASP A 33 -18.48 29.60 6.26
C ASP A 33 -18.53 31.12 6.07
N LYS A 34 -17.47 31.70 5.51
CA LYS A 34 -17.51 33.03 4.91
C LYS A 34 -17.35 32.86 3.40
N LYS A 35 -18.45 33.13 2.68
CA LYS A 35 -18.54 33.15 1.21
C LYS A 35 -17.37 33.93 0.61
N HIS A 36 -16.48 33.26 -0.12
CA HIS A 36 -15.50 33.92 -0.97
C HIS A 36 -16.05 34.04 -2.40
N LYS A 37 -16.18 35.28 -2.87
CA LYS A 37 -16.56 35.61 -4.26
C LYS A 37 -15.47 35.08 -5.19
N SER A 38 -15.82 34.20 -6.14
CA SER A 38 -14.90 33.73 -7.18
C SER A 38 -14.73 34.79 -8.27
N ASN A 39 -13.52 35.32 -8.40
CA ASN A 39 -13.14 36.15 -9.54
C ASN A 39 -12.81 35.28 -10.77
N LYS A 40 -13.56 35.57 -11.84
CA LYS A 40 -13.33 35.39 -13.29
C LYS A 40 -11.92 34.92 -13.71
N PHE A 41 -11.81 33.69 -14.23
CA PHE A 41 -10.83 33.32 -15.27
C PHE A 41 -11.41 32.33 -16.29
N THR A 42 -11.44 32.81 -17.54
CA THR A 42 -11.32 32.15 -18.85
C THR A 42 -12.06 30.84 -19.17
N LYS A 43 -12.92 30.96 -20.19
CA LYS A 43 -13.75 29.92 -20.83
C LYS A 43 -12.90 28.78 -21.40
N HIS A 44 -13.02 27.58 -20.84
CA HIS A 44 -12.80 26.33 -21.57
C HIS A 44 -14.13 25.57 -21.63
N LYS A 45 -14.68 25.36 -22.84
CA LYS A 45 -15.88 24.53 -23.05
C LYS A 45 -15.52 23.07 -22.75
N PRO A 46 -16.12 22.39 -21.75
CA PRO A 46 -15.98 20.95 -21.62
C PRO A 46 -16.86 20.27 -22.67
N LYS A 47 -16.28 19.33 -23.44
CA LYS A 47 -17.01 18.38 -24.27
C LYS A 47 -18.06 17.69 -23.39
N LYS A 48 -19.33 17.76 -23.80
CA LYS A 48 -20.44 17.05 -23.16
C LYS A 48 -20.18 15.55 -23.17
N ASN A 49 -20.52 14.90 -22.06
CA ASN A 49 -20.63 13.44 -21.84
C ASN A 49 -19.56 12.82 -20.94
N LYS A 50 -19.59 13.18 -19.66
CA LYS A 50 -19.44 12.23 -18.55
C LYS A 50 -20.37 12.72 -17.45
N LYS A 51 -21.37 11.93 -17.06
CA LYS A 51 -22.14 12.16 -15.84
C LYS A 51 -21.13 12.08 -14.68
N CYS A 52 -20.65 13.22 -14.22
CA CYS A 52 -19.89 13.30 -12.98
C CYS A 52 -20.94 13.20 -11.87
N TYR A 53 -21.05 12.04 -11.22
CA TYR A 53 -21.83 11.94 -10.00
C TYR A 53 -21.14 12.78 -8.93
N PRO A 54 -21.89 13.54 -8.11
CA PRO A 54 -21.30 14.28 -7.00
C PRO A 54 -20.81 13.27 -5.96
N THR A 55 -19.53 12.90 -6.05
CA THR A 55 -18.89 11.89 -5.20
C THR A 55 -18.79 12.32 -3.72
N TYR A 56 -19.16 13.55 -3.37
CA TYR A 56 -18.87 14.09 -2.03
C TYR A 56 -20.06 14.14 -1.06
N ASP A 57 -21.32 14.28 -1.53
CA ASP A 57 -22.46 14.48 -0.60
C ASP A 57 -23.04 13.19 -0.01
N ASN A 58 -23.07 12.10 -0.78
CA ASN A 58 -23.74 10.87 -0.34
C ASN A 58 -22.85 9.92 0.45
N THR A 59 -21.55 10.17 0.57
CA THR A 59 -20.61 9.22 1.22
C THR A 59 -20.93 9.03 2.71
N LYS A 60 -21.28 10.11 3.41
CA LYS A 60 -21.65 10.08 4.83
C LYS A 60 -22.98 9.37 5.06
N GLU A 61 -23.96 9.59 4.19
CA GLU A 61 -25.26 8.92 4.26
C GLU A 61 -25.15 7.43 3.92
N ILE A 62 -24.38 7.09 2.87
CA ILE A 62 -24.06 5.70 2.50
C ILE A 62 -23.29 5.00 3.63
N TYR A 63 -22.30 5.65 4.24
CA TYR A 63 -21.57 5.08 5.37
C TYR A 63 -22.49 4.80 6.56
N GLN A 64 -23.37 5.74 6.93
CA GLN A 64 -24.31 5.52 8.03
C GLN A 64 -25.31 4.40 7.72
N LYS A 65 -25.85 4.35 6.50
CA LYS A 65 -26.73 3.28 6.05
C LYS A 65 -26.06 1.92 6.09
N ASN A 66 -24.77 1.83 5.73
CA ASN A 66 -24.04 0.57 5.64
C ASN A 66 -23.17 0.26 6.87
N LYS A 67 -23.22 1.09 7.93
CA LYS A 67 -22.38 0.92 9.13
C LYS A 67 -22.59 -0.44 9.81
N HIS A 68 -23.80 -0.99 9.72
CA HIS A 68 -24.13 -2.32 10.24
C HIS A 68 -23.46 -3.48 9.48
N LEU A 69 -23.01 -3.26 8.24
CA LEU A 69 -22.24 -4.23 7.45
C LEU A 69 -20.75 -4.20 7.79
N LEU A 70 -20.29 -3.13 8.47
CA LEU A 70 -18.95 -3.08 9.02
C LEU A 70 -18.95 -3.97 10.27
N TYR A 71 -18.63 -5.25 10.06
CA TYR A 71 -18.32 -6.16 11.15
C TYR A 71 -17.01 -5.70 11.79
N ILE A 72 -17.13 -4.77 12.74
CA ILE A 72 -16.03 -4.33 13.61
C ILE A 72 -16.13 -5.17 14.88
N ASP A 73 -16.01 -6.48 14.76
CA ASP A 73 -15.68 -7.26 15.95
C ASP A 73 -14.28 -6.82 16.37
N THR A 74 -14.28 -6.05 17.44
CA THR A 74 -13.08 -5.44 17.98
C THR A 74 -12.13 -6.55 18.45
N GLU A 75 -12.67 -7.69 18.91
CA GLU A 75 -11.88 -8.85 19.31
C GLU A 75 -11.24 -9.55 18.12
N GLU A 76 -11.99 -9.79 17.03
CA GLU A 76 -11.42 -10.38 15.82
C GLU A 76 -10.35 -9.46 15.22
N THR A 77 -10.61 -8.16 15.17
CA THR A 77 -9.66 -7.16 14.67
C THR A 77 -8.38 -7.14 15.51
N ILE A 78 -8.50 -7.14 16.84
CA ILE A 78 -7.34 -7.19 17.76
C ILE A 78 -6.55 -8.48 17.56
N LYS A 79 -7.23 -9.63 17.44
CA LYS A 79 -6.58 -10.93 17.20
C LYS A 79 -5.85 -10.94 15.86
N ALA A 80 -6.47 -10.43 14.80
CA ALA A 80 -5.85 -10.33 13.48
C ALA A 80 -4.61 -9.40 13.52
N CYS A 81 -4.72 -8.24 14.17
CA CYS A 81 -3.59 -7.33 14.35
C CYS A 81 -2.44 -8.00 15.11
N LYS A 82 -2.73 -8.71 16.21
CA LYS A 82 -1.71 -9.45 16.97
C LYS A 82 -1.04 -10.52 16.12
N PHE A 83 -1.82 -11.32 15.40
CA PHE A 83 -1.32 -12.36 14.50
C PHE A 83 -0.39 -11.79 13.41
N MET A 84 -0.79 -10.69 12.77
CA MET A 84 0.03 -10.03 11.75
C MET A 84 1.33 -9.45 12.32
N ASN A 85 1.29 -8.86 13.51
CA ASN A 85 2.49 -8.36 14.19
C ASN A 85 3.46 -9.49 14.54
N ASP A 86 2.95 -10.63 14.97
CA ASP A 86 3.79 -11.80 15.24
C ASP A 86 4.38 -12.38 13.95
N ALA A 87 3.61 -12.42 12.85
CA ALA A 87 4.12 -12.79 11.54
C ALA A 87 5.21 -11.84 11.03
N LEU A 88 5.06 -10.53 11.24
CA LEU A 88 6.06 -9.52 10.87
C LEU A 88 7.38 -9.74 11.61
N LYS A 89 7.35 -9.99 12.92
CA LYS A 89 8.55 -10.31 13.71
C LYS A 89 9.27 -11.55 13.18
N GLN A 90 8.51 -12.59 12.80
CA GLN A 90 9.10 -13.79 12.20
C GLN A 90 9.73 -13.49 10.84
N LEU A 91 9.10 -12.67 10.01
CA LEU A 91 9.63 -12.24 8.73
C LEU A 91 10.96 -11.48 8.90
N GLU A 92 11.02 -10.51 9.82
CA GLU A 92 12.22 -9.73 10.12
C GLU A 92 13.37 -10.61 10.62
N HIS A 93 13.08 -11.51 11.57
CA HIS A 93 14.06 -12.48 12.05
C HIS A 93 14.57 -13.36 10.91
N HIS A 94 13.69 -13.85 10.03
CA HIS A 94 14.10 -14.73 8.93
C HIS A 94 14.83 -14.02 7.79
N ALA A 95 14.55 -12.75 7.55
CA ALA A 95 15.24 -11.92 6.58
C ALA A 95 16.71 -11.66 6.97
N THR A 96 16.96 -11.48 8.27
CA THR A 96 18.29 -11.20 8.84
C THR A 96 19.05 -12.47 9.28
N SER A 97 18.36 -13.60 9.43
CA SER A 97 18.99 -14.85 9.88
C SER A 97 19.94 -15.45 8.83
N LYS A 98 21.03 -16.04 9.32
CA LYS A 98 22.00 -16.81 8.52
C LYS A 98 21.54 -18.26 8.33
N GLY A 99 22.28 -19.04 7.53
CA GLY A 99 22.07 -20.49 7.37
C GLY A 99 21.10 -20.87 6.25
N TYR A 100 20.92 -20.00 5.27
CA TYR A 100 20.24 -20.33 4.01
C TYR A 100 21.23 -20.97 3.03
N THR A 101 20.71 -21.87 2.19
CA THR A 101 21.47 -22.52 1.11
C THR A 101 20.84 -22.16 -0.22
N ILE A 102 21.66 -21.83 -1.22
CA ILE A 102 21.18 -21.55 -2.58
C ILE A 102 20.48 -22.81 -3.12
N CYS A 103 19.32 -22.62 -3.74
CA CYS A 103 18.57 -23.72 -4.34
C CYS A 103 18.18 -23.50 -5.80
N GLY A 104 18.41 -22.31 -6.34
CA GLY A 104 18.16 -21.98 -7.74
C GLY A 104 18.21 -20.48 -7.97
N GLY A 105 17.92 -20.07 -9.19
CA GLY A 105 17.85 -18.66 -9.57
C GLY A 105 17.39 -18.53 -11.01
N ILE A 106 17.00 -17.30 -11.39
CA ILE A 106 16.72 -16.91 -12.77
C ILE A 106 17.72 -15.80 -13.09
N PRO A 107 18.88 -16.14 -13.68
CA PRO A 107 19.94 -15.16 -13.93
C PRO A 107 19.48 -14.00 -14.82
N SER A 108 18.63 -14.26 -15.81
CA SER A 108 18.06 -13.24 -16.70
C SER A 108 17.19 -12.20 -16.00
N GLU A 109 16.77 -12.46 -14.76
CA GLU A 109 15.94 -11.57 -13.96
C GLU A 109 16.66 -11.10 -12.68
N ASN A 110 17.99 -11.33 -12.59
CA ASN A 110 18.78 -11.04 -11.40
C ASN A 110 18.19 -11.63 -10.11
N LYS A 111 17.55 -12.81 -10.21
CA LYS A 111 16.85 -13.48 -9.09
C LYS A 111 17.65 -14.67 -8.57
N VAL A 112 17.83 -14.74 -7.25
CA VAL A 112 18.44 -15.88 -6.56
C VAL A 112 17.49 -16.40 -5.48
N PHE A 113 17.32 -17.72 -5.43
CA PHE A 113 16.48 -18.41 -4.47
C PHE A 113 17.31 -19.19 -3.46
N TYR A 114 16.88 -19.12 -2.22
CA TYR A 114 17.49 -19.81 -1.10
C TYR A 114 16.46 -20.59 -0.31
N LYS A 115 16.91 -21.68 0.31
CA LYS A 115 16.12 -22.51 1.21
C LYS A 115 16.82 -22.71 2.54
N LYS A 116 16.03 -22.79 3.61
CA LYS A 116 16.46 -23.15 4.95
C LYS A 116 15.47 -24.13 5.56
N LYS A 117 15.97 -25.23 6.16
CA LYS A 117 15.13 -26.10 6.97
C LYS A 117 14.78 -25.35 8.26
N HIS A 118 13.51 -25.29 8.59
CA HIS A 118 13.01 -24.81 9.86
C HIS A 118 12.46 -25.99 10.67
N ARG A 119 12.01 -25.75 11.90
CA ARG A 119 11.51 -26.78 12.83
C ARG A 119 10.54 -27.75 12.12
N GLY A 120 10.73 -29.05 12.36
CA GLY A 120 9.91 -30.12 11.79
C GLY A 120 10.02 -30.21 10.27
N HIS A 121 8.87 -30.20 9.60
CA HIS A 121 8.78 -30.30 8.13
C HIS A 121 8.71 -28.93 7.42
N THR A 122 8.83 -27.83 8.17
CA THR A 122 8.75 -26.48 7.61
C THR A 122 10.03 -26.12 6.88
N LYS A 123 9.90 -25.59 5.66
CA LYS A 123 11.02 -25.04 4.88
C LYS A 123 10.74 -23.57 4.63
N ILE A 124 11.76 -22.75 4.80
CA ILE A 124 11.70 -21.31 4.52
C ILE A 124 12.38 -21.09 3.18
N LEU A 125 11.68 -20.38 2.30
CA LEU A 125 12.20 -19.94 1.02
C LEU A 125 12.43 -18.43 1.08
N LYS A 126 13.58 -18.00 0.56
CA LYS A 126 13.95 -16.60 0.42
C LYS A 126 14.26 -16.34 -1.04
N ALA A 127 13.72 -15.27 -1.59
CA ALA A 127 14.06 -14.79 -2.92
C ALA A 127 14.74 -13.43 -2.77
N GLU A 128 15.89 -13.28 -3.40
CA GLU A 128 16.59 -12.00 -3.54
C GLU A 128 16.57 -11.61 -5.01
N TYR A 129 16.32 -10.34 -5.28
CA TYR A 129 16.38 -9.80 -6.63
C TYR A 129 17.07 -8.44 -6.59
N THR A 130 17.96 -8.20 -7.54
CA THR A 130 18.56 -6.88 -7.74
C THR A 130 17.67 -6.09 -8.69
N VAL A 131 17.37 -4.85 -8.32
CA VAL A 131 16.73 -3.88 -9.22
C VAL A 131 17.81 -2.91 -9.63
N ASP A 132 18.19 -2.94 -10.91
CA ASP A 132 19.12 -1.98 -11.46
C ASP A 132 18.39 -0.63 -11.56
N ASP A 133 18.92 0.41 -10.91
CA ASP A 133 18.45 1.78 -11.13
C ASP A 133 19.19 2.36 -12.35
N PRO A 134 18.52 2.56 -13.50
CA PRO A 134 19.17 3.08 -14.69
C PRO A 134 19.64 4.54 -14.55
N ASN A 135 19.32 5.23 -13.45
CA ASN A 135 19.70 6.63 -13.22
C ASN A 135 20.99 6.84 -12.40
N GLU A 136 21.72 5.78 -12.00
CA GLU A 136 23.08 5.96 -11.49
C GLU A 136 24.06 6.24 -12.65
N VAL A 137 24.07 7.49 -13.11
CA VAL A 137 25.11 7.99 -14.01
C VAL A 137 26.43 8.00 -13.23
N SER A 138 27.33 7.08 -13.57
CA SER A 138 28.73 7.13 -13.15
C SER A 138 29.34 8.47 -13.55
N ILE A 139 29.55 9.35 -12.57
CA ILE A 139 30.16 10.68 -12.73
C ILE A 139 31.66 10.58 -13.08
N ASN A 140 32.20 9.37 -13.26
CA ASN A 140 33.64 9.12 -13.35
C ASN A 140 34.17 9.02 -14.79
N GLU A 141 33.32 9.04 -15.83
CA GLU A 141 33.79 8.90 -17.23
C GLU A 141 34.02 10.24 -17.97
N GLN A 142 33.65 11.40 -17.40
CA GLN A 142 33.84 12.69 -18.10
C GLN A 142 35.23 13.33 -17.93
N HIS A 143 36.15 12.76 -17.16
CA HIS A 143 37.47 13.37 -16.91
C HIS A 143 38.67 12.71 -17.61
N GLN A 144 38.45 11.86 -18.62
CA GLN A 144 39.55 11.23 -19.39
C GLN A 144 39.72 11.73 -20.83
N LYS A 145 39.19 12.92 -21.15
CA LYS A 145 39.50 13.65 -22.39
C LYS A 145 39.78 15.12 -22.09
N LEU A 146 40.99 15.40 -21.65
CA LEU A 146 41.68 16.68 -21.82
C LEU A 146 43.13 16.39 -22.19
#